data_AF-A0A6P0DW17-F1
#
_entry.id   AF-A0A6P0DW17-F1
#
_cell.length_a   1.000
_cell.length_b   1.000
_cell.length_c   1.000
_cell.angle_alpha   90.00
_cell.angle_beta   90.00
_cell.angle_gamma   90.00
#
_symmetry.space_group_name_H-M   'P 1'
#
loop_
_entity.id
_entity.type
_entity.pdbx_description
1 polymer ?
#
loop_
_entity_poly.entity_id
_entity_poly.type
_entity_poly.pdbx_seq_one_letter_code
_entity_poly.pdbx_strand_id
1 'polypeptide(L)'
;MPGASEVEQSALTGGGYVVRLTDPSGFRVDAIWGQAPAPALPHRLPLPFNSVDATVRINGTQRPPQCAPEIIRLGHVVLELADYQQTCAWYTRHFGFIPSDVQVLPDGSPVV
;
A
#
# COMPACT_ATOMS: atom_id res chain seq x y z
N MET A 1 -5.43 9.74 -20.80
CA MET A 1 -6.31 10.37 -19.80
C MET A 1 -5.96 11.86 -19.75
N PRO A 2 -6.92 12.78 -19.61
CA PRO A 2 -6.60 14.20 -19.48
C PRO A 2 -5.63 14.44 -18.32
N GLY A 3 -4.51 15.13 -18.57
CA GLY A 3 -3.51 15.45 -17.55
C GLY A 3 -2.50 14.33 -17.22
N ALA A 4 -2.61 13.15 -17.83
CA ALA A 4 -1.57 12.12 -17.72
C ALA A 4 -0.41 12.43 -18.67
N SER A 5 0.82 12.09 -18.28
CA SER A 5 1.97 12.13 -19.18
C SER A 5 1.85 11.09 -20.31
N GLU A 6 2.69 11.24 -21.32
CA GLU A 6 3.02 10.13 -22.22
C GLU A 6 3.69 8.99 -21.44
N VAL A 7 3.75 7.82 -22.06
CA VAL A 7 4.53 6.70 -21.52
C VAL A 7 6.01 7.02 -21.71
N GLU A 8 6.76 7.01 -20.61
CA GLU A 8 8.19 7.31 -20.62
C GLU A 8 8.99 6.14 -20.05
N GLN A 9 10.26 6.04 -20.44
CA GLN A 9 11.19 5.12 -19.79
C GLN A 9 11.47 5.60 -18.36
N SER A 10 11.30 4.70 -17.38
CA SER A 10 11.47 5.03 -15.98
C SER A 10 12.95 5.13 -15.61
N ALA A 11 13.33 6.25 -14.99
CA ALA A 11 14.66 6.44 -14.39
C ALA A 11 14.77 5.85 -12.97
N LEU A 12 13.70 5.26 -12.44
CA LEU A 12 13.70 4.63 -11.11
C LEU A 12 14.50 3.32 -11.15
N THR A 13 14.99 2.89 -9.98
CA THR A 13 15.66 1.59 -9.83
C THR A 13 14.77 0.46 -10.35
N GLY A 14 15.34 -0.47 -11.12
CA GLY A 14 14.59 -1.53 -11.79
C GLY A 14 13.99 -1.12 -13.15
N GLY A 15 14.03 0.16 -13.52
CA GLY A 15 13.63 0.64 -14.85
C GLY A 15 12.14 0.39 -15.15
N GLY A 16 11.87 -0.03 -16.39
CA GLY A 16 10.52 -0.17 -16.92
C GLY A 16 9.99 1.11 -17.56
N TYR A 17 8.68 1.25 -17.56
CA TYR A 17 7.96 2.39 -18.11
C TYR A 17 7.07 3.02 -17.04
N VAL A 18 6.88 4.33 -17.11
CA VAL A 18 6.06 5.09 -16.18
C VAL A 18 5.10 6.01 -16.94
N VAL A 19 3.87 6.10 -16.44
CA VAL A 19 2.93 7.18 -16.72
C VAL A 19 2.72 7.95 -15.43
N ARG A 20 2.85 9.27 -15.49
CA ARG A 20 2.64 10.15 -14.35
C ARG A 20 1.27 10.80 -14.46
N LEU A 21 0.51 10.74 -13.38
CA LEU A 21 -0.80 11.34 -13.25
C LEU A 21 -0.81 12.26 -12.04
N THR A 22 -1.79 13.16 -12.01
CA THR A 22 -2.12 13.94 -10.82
C THR A 22 -3.55 13.57 -10.43
N ASP A 23 -3.76 13.17 -9.18
CA ASP A 23 -5.09 12.91 -8.67
C ASP A 23 -5.86 14.24 -8.49
N PRO A 24 -7.18 14.20 -8.20
CA PRO A 24 -7.96 15.43 -8.04
C PRO A 24 -7.51 16.31 -6.86
N SER A 25 -6.86 15.71 -5.86
CA SER A 25 -6.31 16.41 -4.68
C SER A 25 -4.91 16.98 -4.91
N GLY A 26 -4.32 16.80 -6.11
CA GLY A 26 -3.00 17.33 -6.47
C GLY A 26 -1.83 16.39 -6.18
N PHE A 27 -2.08 15.17 -5.71
CA PHE A 27 -1.02 14.18 -5.48
C PHE A 27 -0.55 13.55 -6.78
N ARG A 28 0.77 13.42 -6.93
CA ARG A 28 1.36 12.69 -8.05
C ARG A 28 1.16 11.18 -7.86
N VAL A 29 0.65 10.53 -8.89
CA VAL A 29 0.50 9.08 -8.98
C VAL A 29 1.32 8.56 -10.15
N ASP A 30 2.31 7.71 -9.87
CA ASP A 30 3.12 7.05 -10.90
C ASP A 30 2.63 5.62 -11.12
N ALA A 31 2.09 5.35 -12.31
CA ALA A 31 1.75 4.00 -12.75
C ALA A 31 2.97 3.42 -13.47
N ILE A 32 3.57 2.36 -12.90
CA ILE A 32 4.81 1.77 -13.38
C ILE A 32 4.54 0.35 -13.92
N TRP A 33 5.14 0.03 -15.06
CA TRP A 33 5.09 -1.30 -15.66
C TRP A 33 6.47 -1.78 -16.13
N GLY A 34 6.73 -3.08 -16.04
CA GLY A 34 7.97 -3.69 -16.53
C GLY A 34 9.20 -3.43 -15.65
N GLN A 35 9.02 -3.03 -14.39
CA GLN A 35 10.12 -2.87 -13.45
C GLN A 35 10.75 -4.23 -13.11
N ALA A 36 12.07 -4.33 -13.16
CA ALA A 36 12.80 -5.52 -12.76
C ALA A 36 12.68 -5.75 -11.25
N PRO A 37 12.37 -6.97 -10.79
CA PRO A 37 12.28 -7.27 -9.36
C PRO A 37 13.66 -7.17 -8.70
N ALA A 38 13.70 -6.59 -7.51
CA ALA A 38 14.90 -6.62 -6.68
C ALA A 38 15.16 -8.05 -6.15
N PRO A 39 16.43 -8.44 -5.94
CA PRO A 39 16.76 -9.68 -5.24
C PRO A 39 16.13 -9.70 -3.84
N ALA A 40 15.59 -10.85 -3.44
CA ALA A 40 15.05 -11.01 -2.09
C ALA A 40 16.17 -10.88 -1.05
N LEU A 41 15.92 -10.10 -0.01
CA LEU A 41 16.80 -10.01 1.15
C LEU A 41 16.40 -11.09 2.18
N PRO A 42 17.36 -11.67 2.90
CA PRO A 42 17.03 -12.56 4.02
C PRO A 42 16.28 -11.75 5.10
N HIS A 43 15.26 -12.37 5.70
CA HIS A 43 14.56 -11.84 6.85
C HIS A 43 14.39 -12.95 7.91
N ARG A 44 14.13 -12.56 9.15
CA ARG A 44 13.93 -13.51 10.24
C ARG A 44 12.76 -14.45 9.97
N LEU A 45 12.83 -15.64 10.54
CA LEU A 45 11.68 -16.55 10.60
C LEU A 45 10.54 -15.95 11.45
N PRO A 46 9.28 -16.34 11.18
CA PRO A 46 8.15 -16.01 12.04
C PRO A 46 8.42 -16.43 13.48
N LEU A 47 7.87 -15.68 14.44
CA LEU A 47 7.92 -16.12 15.84
C LEU A 47 7.02 -17.36 16.00
N PRO A 48 7.43 -18.36 16.79
CA PRO A 48 6.54 -19.46 17.14
C PRO A 48 5.23 -18.93 17.72
N PHE A 49 4.11 -19.50 17.27
CA PHE A 49 2.76 -19.14 17.70
C PHE A 49 2.00 -20.42 18.07
N ASN A 50 1.21 -20.37 19.15
CA ASN A 50 0.36 -21.50 19.54
C ASN A 50 -0.91 -21.50 18.67
N SER A 51 -1.27 -22.63 18.09
CA SER A 51 -2.55 -22.83 17.41
C SER A 51 -3.48 -23.73 18.22
N VAL A 52 -4.73 -23.85 17.78
CA VAL A 52 -5.72 -24.78 18.38
C VAL A 52 -5.22 -26.24 18.37
N ASP A 53 -4.46 -26.60 17.33
CA ASP A 53 -3.94 -27.96 17.15
C ASP A 53 -2.55 -28.15 17.77
N ALA A 54 -1.82 -27.08 18.12
CA ALA A 54 -0.44 -27.17 18.59
C ALA A 54 -0.06 -26.05 19.57
N THR A 55 0.24 -26.43 20.82
CA THR A 55 0.80 -25.53 21.84
C THR A 55 2.32 -25.68 21.89
N VAL A 56 3.03 -24.94 21.03
CA VAL A 56 4.50 -25.02 20.88
C VAL A 56 5.29 -24.14 21.87
N ARG A 57 4.59 -23.27 22.62
CA ARG A 57 5.17 -22.35 23.60
C ARG A 57 4.68 -22.69 25.01
N ILE A 58 5.23 -23.74 25.63
CA ILE A 58 4.96 -24.05 27.05
C ILE A 58 5.88 -23.20 27.92
N ASN A 59 5.29 -22.36 28.79
CA ASN A 59 6.01 -21.41 29.66
C ASN A 59 6.95 -20.42 28.93
N GLY A 60 6.83 -20.29 27.60
CA GLY A 60 7.64 -19.40 26.78
C GLY A 60 6.91 -18.09 26.44
N THR A 61 7.64 -16.98 26.32
CA THR A 61 7.10 -15.69 25.83
C THR A 61 7.28 -15.53 24.32
N GLN A 62 6.38 -14.79 23.65
CA GLN A 62 6.51 -14.51 22.22
C GLN A 62 7.21 -13.16 22.09
N ARG A 63 8.54 -13.17 21.97
CA ARG A 63 9.35 -11.94 21.93
C ARG A 63 10.21 -11.94 20.67
N PRO A 64 10.11 -10.91 19.81
CA PRO A 64 11.12 -10.64 18.81
C PRO A 64 12.50 -10.48 19.45
N PRO A 65 13.61 -10.71 18.71
CA PRO A 65 14.94 -10.34 19.17
C PRO A 65 15.00 -8.87 19.59
N GLN A 66 15.79 -8.56 20.61
CA GLN A 66 15.99 -7.18 21.07
C GLN A 66 16.98 -6.44 20.16
N CYS A 67 16.54 -6.15 18.94
CA CYS A 67 17.27 -5.40 17.93
C CYS A 67 16.31 -4.46 17.18
N ALA A 68 16.83 -3.72 16.20
CA ALA A 68 16.00 -2.92 15.32
C ALA A 68 14.95 -3.81 14.62
N PRO A 69 13.67 -3.43 14.61
CA PRO A 69 12.63 -4.18 13.91
C PRO A 69 12.93 -4.30 12.42
N GLU A 70 12.80 -5.51 11.88
CA GLU A 70 12.88 -5.74 10.43
C GLU A 70 11.61 -5.22 9.73
N ILE A 71 11.79 -4.43 8.68
CA ILE A 71 10.70 -3.98 7.81
C ILE A 71 10.64 -4.91 6.60
N ILE A 72 9.55 -5.67 6.49
CA ILE A 72 9.38 -6.67 5.43
C ILE A 72 8.83 -6.05 4.14
N ARG A 73 7.93 -5.08 4.26
CA ARG A 73 7.30 -4.40 3.11
C ARG A 73 6.67 -3.08 3.51
N LEU A 74 6.46 -2.21 2.51
CA LEU A 74 5.51 -1.10 2.63
C LEU A 74 4.08 -1.66 2.65
N GLY A 75 3.29 -1.23 3.64
CA GLY A 75 1.92 -1.68 3.85
C GLY A 75 0.95 -0.96 2.92
N HIS A 76 0.71 0.30 3.25
CA HIS A 76 -0.14 1.25 2.56
C HIS A 76 0.34 2.66 2.88
N VAL A 77 -0.22 3.65 2.18
CA VAL A 77 -0.06 5.08 2.49
C VAL A 77 -1.42 5.63 2.90
N VAL A 78 -1.42 6.67 3.73
CA VAL A 78 -2.63 7.42 4.11
C VAL A 78 -2.51 8.81 3.52
N LEU A 79 -3.55 9.25 2.82
CA LEU A 79 -3.64 10.59 2.27
C LEU A 79 -4.70 11.37 3.06
N GLU A 80 -4.31 12.53 3.57
CA GLU A 80 -5.24 13.52 4.12
C GLU A 80 -5.56 14.54 3.04
N LEU A 81 -6.85 14.73 2.76
CA LEU A 81 -7.34 15.55 1.65
C LEU A 81 -8.74 16.08 1.95
N ALA A 82 -9.16 17.12 1.23
CA ALA A 82 -10.40 17.84 1.48
C ALA A 82 -11.64 17.26 0.78
N ASP A 83 -11.48 16.62 -0.39
CA ASP A 83 -12.58 16.04 -1.16
C ASP A 83 -12.35 14.54 -1.39
N TYR A 84 -12.77 13.75 -0.38
CA TYR A 84 -12.63 12.30 -0.40
C TYR A 84 -13.43 11.65 -1.51
N GLN A 85 -14.66 12.09 -1.73
CA GLN A 85 -15.57 11.46 -2.67
C GLN A 85 -15.05 11.63 -4.10
N GLN A 86 -14.56 12.82 -4.46
CA GLN A 86 -13.94 13.06 -5.76
C GLN A 86 -12.68 12.21 -5.96
N THR A 87 -11.79 12.19 -4.97
CA THR A 87 -10.52 11.46 -5.07
C THR A 87 -10.74 9.94 -5.10
N CYS A 88 -11.61 9.42 -4.24
CA CYS A 88 -11.98 8.00 -4.20
C CYS A 88 -12.61 7.57 -5.53
N ALA A 89 -13.56 8.34 -6.07
CA ALA A 89 -14.18 8.04 -7.36
C ALA A 89 -13.16 8.00 -8.50
N TRP A 90 -12.14 8.88 -8.46
CA TRP A 90 -11.05 8.87 -9.43
C TRP A 90 -10.23 7.58 -9.36
N TYR A 91 -9.80 7.15 -8.17
CA TYR A 91 -9.04 5.89 -8.02
C TYR A 91 -9.87 4.66 -8.41
N THR A 92 -11.14 4.60 -8.03
CA THR A 92 -12.04 3.50 -8.43
C THR A 92 -12.22 3.46 -9.94
N ARG A 93 -12.44 4.60 -10.60
CA ARG A 93 -12.65 4.67 -12.05
C ARG A 93 -11.40 4.34 -12.86
N HIS A 94 -10.23 4.81 -12.42
CA HIS A 94 -9.00 4.76 -13.22
C HIS A 94 -8.09 3.58 -12.89
N PHE A 95 -8.10 3.10 -11.64
CA PHE A 95 -7.28 1.97 -11.20
C PHE A 95 -8.09 0.76 -10.77
N GLY A 96 -9.42 0.85 -10.74
CA GLY A 96 -10.29 -0.25 -10.31
C GLY A 96 -10.20 -0.53 -8.81
N PHE A 97 -9.74 0.44 -8.01
CA PHE A 97 -9.67 0.27 -6.56
C PHE A 97 -11.06 0.17 -5.94
N ILE A 98 -11.21 -0.74 -4.98
CA ILE A 98 -12.46 -0.98 -4.27
C ILE A 98 -12.27 -0.48 -2.82
N PRO A 99 -13.08 0.48 -2.35
CA PRO A 99 -13.09 0.86 -0.95
C PRO A 99 -13.47 -0.34 -0.09
N SER A 100 -12.59 -0.77 0.82
CA SER A 100 -12.88 -1.87 1.74
C SER A 100 -13.83 -1.45 2.85
N ASP A 101 -13.62 -0.24 3.37
CA ASP A 101 -14.32 0.33 4.52
C ASP A 101 -14.48 1.84 4.31
N VAL A 102 -15.63 2.39 4.68
CA VAL A 102 -15.93 3.82 4.62
C VAL A 102 -16.64 4.23 5.90
N GLN A 103 -16.12 5.24 6.59
CA GLN A 103 -16.83 5.84 7.72
C GLN A 103 -17.87 6.82 7.18
N VAL A 104 -19.08 6.81 7.74
CA VAL A 104 -20.19 7.69 7.32
C VAL A 104 -20.82 8.44 8.48
N LEU A 105 -21.32 9.64 8.21
CA LEU A 105 -22.18 10.42 9.08
C LEU A 105 -23.54 9.73 9.22
N PRO A 106 -24.40 10.13 10.19
CA PRO A 106 -25.72 9.53 10.38
C PRO A 106 -26.64 9.60 9.15
N ASP A 107 -26.42 10.55 8.25
CA ASP A 107 -27.16 10.69 6.99
C ASP A 107 -26.61 9.80 5.85
N GLY A 108 -25.54 9.04 6.10
CA GLY A 108 -24.89 8.14 5.16
C GLY A 108 -23.82 8.80 4.28
N SER A 109 -23.57 10.10 4.41
CA SER A 109 -22.47 10.76 3.71
C SER A 109 -21.12 10.37 4.33
N PRO A 110 -20.02 10.21 3.57
CA PRO A 110 -18.73 9.81 4.16
C PRO A 110 -18.17 10.83 5.16
N VAL A 111 -17.55 10.37 6.25
CA VAL A 111 -16.84 11.19 7.25
C VAL A 111 -15.43 11.50 6.77
N VAL A 112 -15.31 12.19 5.64
CA VAL A 112 -14.12 12.95 5.20
C VAL A 112 -14.60 13.93 4.14
#